data_AF-A0A1G0KZK6-F1
#
_entry.id   AF-A0A1G0KZK6-F1
#
_cell.length_a   1.000
_cell.length_b   1.000
_cell.length_c   1.000
_cell.angle_alpha   90.00
_cell.angle_beta   90.00
_cell.angle_gamma   90.00
#
_symmetry.space_group_name_H-M   'P 1'
#
loop_
_entity.id
_entity.type
_entity.pdbx_description
1 polymer ?
#
loop_
_entity_poly.entity_id
_entity_poly.type
_entity_poly.pdbx_seq_one_letter_code
_entity_poly.pdbx_strand_id
1 'polypeptide(L)'
;MNDKPKFRIPPALILLDIIGGLFLAVGIAETVNPGIFLPPALAFPFYNWISIIIGPLLMLPLVLHMVGLAKQQNPASARQNTVIRTNR
;
A
#
# COMPACT_ATOMS: atom_id res chain seq x y z
N MET A 1 -10.13 -16.32 27.87
CA MET A 1 -9.90 -14.94 27.39
C MET A 1 -9.93 -14.98 25.87
N ASN A 2 -10.80 -14.18 25.23
CA ASN A 2 -10.99 -14.20 23.79
C ASN A 2 -9.80 -13.53 23.09
N ASP A 3 -8.79 -14.31 22.72
CA ASP A 3 -7.67 -13.86 21.89
C ASP A 3 -8.13 -13.78 20.42
N LYS A 4 -8.99 -12.81 20.12
CA LYS A 4 -9.25 -12.44 18.72
C LYS A 4 -7.90 -11.95 18.16
N PRO A 5 -7.41 -12.49 17.03
CA PRO A 5 -6.19 -11.97 16.40
C PRO A 5 -6.45 -10.49 16.10
N LYS A 6 -5.83 -9.62 16.90
CA LYS A 6 -6.03 -8.19 16.80
C LYS A 6 -5.43 -7.77 15.47
N PHE A 7 -6.28 -7.39 14.52
CA PHE A 7 -5.88 -6.85 13.23
C PHE A 7 -5.06 -5.58 13.49
N ARG A 8 -3.74 -5.74 13.58
CA ARG A 8 -2.81 -4.68 13.96
C ARG A 8 -2.00 -4.33 12.73
N ILE A 9 -2.51 -3.36 11.97
CA ILE A 9 -1.74 -2.77 10.87
C ILE A 9 -0.56 -2.03 11.50
N PRO A 10 0.68 -2.28 11.06
CA PRO A 10 1.85 -1.50 11.50
C PRO A 10 1.66 0.00 11.17
N PRO A 11 1.83 0.91 12.13
CA PRO A 11 1.70 2.36 11.89
C PRO A 11 2.64 2.86 10.79
N ALA A 12 3.81 2.24 10.66
CA ALA A 12 4.78 2.56 9.60
C ALA A 12 4.21 2.31 8.19
N LEU A 13 3.39 1.27 7.99
CA LEU A 13 2.78 1.01 6.67
C LEU A 13 1.70 2.04 6.34
N ILE A 14 0.95 2.50 7.35
CA ILE A 14 -0.04 3.57 7.18
C ILE A 14 0.66 4.88 6.84
N LEU A 15 1.74 5.20 7.55
CA LEU A 15 2.53 6.41 7.26
C LEU A 15 3.10 6.38 5.85
N LEU A 16 3.63 5.22 5.42
CA LEU A 16 4.15 5.03 4.07
C LEU A 16 3.07 5.24 2.99
N ASP A 17 1.86 4.73 3.24
CA ASP A 17 0.70 4.91 2.36
C ASP A 17 0.29 6.38 2.24
N ILE A 18 0.25 7.11 3.35
CA ILE A 18 0.00 8.56 3.37
C ILE A 18 1.07 9.31 2.56
N ILE A 19 2.34 8.98 2.77
CA ILE A 19 3.46 9.58 2.01
C ILE A 19 3.30 9.27 0.51
N GLY A 20 3.00 8.02 0.15
CA GLY A 20 2.71 7.63 -1.23
C GLY A 20 1.55 8.43 -1.84
N GLY A 21 0.50 8.68 -1.05
CA GLY A 21 -0.66 9.48 -1.46
C GLY A 21 -0.30 10.93 -1.72
N LEU A 22 0.54 11.52 -0.88
CA LEU A 22 1.04 12.87 -1.09
C LEU A 22 1.88 12.96 -2.38
N PHE A 23 2.76 11.99 -2.63
CA PHE A 23 3.57 11.96 -3.87
C PHE A 23 2.69 11.85 -5.12
N LEU A 24 1.68 10.96 -5.08
CA LEU A 24 0.73 10.82 -6.18
C LEU A 24 -0.07 12.11 -6.40
N ALA A 25 -0.59 12.71 -5.33
CA ALA A 25 -1.39 13.93 -5.40
C ALA A 25 -0.57 15.10 -5.96
N VAL A 26 0.66 15.30 -5.47
CA VAL A 26 1.58 16.32 -5.98
C VAL A 26 1.92 16.06 -7.45
N GLY A 27 2.24 14.81 -7.82
CA GLY A 27 2.54 14.44 -9.20
C GLY A 27 1.37 14.72 -10.16
N ILE A 28 0.14 14.41 -9.75
CA ILE A 28 -1.07 14.71 -10.53
C ILE A 28 -1.27 16.23 -10.64
N ALA A 29 -1.19 16.95 -9.52
CA ALA A 29 -1.41 18.40 -9.50
C ALA A 29 -0.41 19.14 -10.38
N GLU A 30 0.87 18.75 -10.33
CA GLU A 30 1.92 19.29 -11.19
C GLU A 30 1.78 18.91 -12.66
N THR A 31 1.10 17.81 -12.96
CA THR A 31 0.78 17.44 -14.35
C THR A 31 -0.37 18.30 -14.90
N VAL A 32 -1.33 18.69 -14.06
CA VAL A 32 -2.47 19.55 -14.46
C VAL A 32 -2.06 21.02 -14.54
N ASN A 33 -1.24 21.49 -13.60
CA ASN A 33 -0.75 22.86 -13.57
C ASN A 33 0.73 22.88 -13.15
N PRO A 34 1.65 22.85 -14.13
CA PRO A 34 3.08 22.83 -13.88
C PRO A 34 3.58 24.09 -13.16
N GLY A 35 4.34 23.90 -12.10
CA GLY A 35 5.00 24.97 -11.34
C GLY A 35 4.23 25.47 -10.12
N ILE A 36 3.16 24.78 -9.69
CA ILE A 36 2.40 25.14 -8.47
C ILE A 36 3.24 24.93 -7.20
N PHE A 37 3.88 23.77 -7.08
CA PHE A 37 4.57 23.29 -5.89
C PHE A 37 6.09 23.42 -6.02
N LEU A 38 6.65 23.20 -7.21
CA LEU A 38 8.08 23.35 -7.45
C LEU A 38 8.37 24.50 -8.42
N PRO A 39 9.20 25.48 -8.03
CA PRO A 39 9.68 26.50 -8.96
C PRO A 39 10.37 25.83 -10.16
N PRO A 40 10.25 26.38 -11.38
CA PRO A 40 10.85 25.80 -12.58
C PRO A 40 12.37 25.54 -12.47
N ALA A 41 13.07 26.32 -11.64
CA ALA A 41 14.51 26.16 -11.39
C ALA A 41 14.87 24.90 -10.58
N LEU A 42 13.93 24.35 -9.82
CA LEU A 42 14.09 23.13 -9.00
C LEU A 42 13.36 21.93 -9.62
N ALA A 43 12.55 22.15 -10.65
CA ALA A 43 11.82 21.12 -11.36
C ALA A 43 12.75 20.40 -12.35
N PHE A 44 13.11 19.16 -12.05
CA PHE A 44 13.80 18.28 -13.00
C PHE A 44 12.82 17.79 -14.07
N PRO A 45 13.27 17.52 -15.31
CA PRO A 45 12.39 16.96 -16.34
C PRO A 45 11.76 15.65 -15.85
N PHE A 46 10.45 15.50 -16.10
CA PHE A 46 9.63 14.32 -15.76
C PHE A 46 9.40 14.03 -14.28
N TYR A 47 9.74 14.94 -13.36
CA TYR A 47 9.54 14.71 -11.91
C TYR A 47 8.08 14.44 -11.51
N ASN A 48 7.13 15.04 -12.22
CA ASN A 48 5.70 14.85 -12.03
C ASN A 48 5.29 13.39 -12.32
N TRP A 49 5.75 12.84 -13.44
CA TRP A 49 5.54 11.44 -13.82
C TRP A 49 6.22 10.48 -12.84
N ILE A 50 7.44 10.80 -12.40
CA ILE A 50 8.15 10.02 -11.37
C ILE A 50 7.32 9.98 -10.08
N SER A 51 6.77 11.12 -9.66
CA SER A 51 5.95 11.20 -8.44
C SER A 51 4.65 10.40 -8.58
N ILE A 52 4.01 10.41 -9.76
CA ILE A 52 2.84 9.59 -10.07
C ILE A 52 3.15 8.09 -10.01
N ILE A 53 4.35 7.66 -10.40
CA ILE A 53 4.73 6.23 -10.37
C ILE A 53 5.18 5.80 -8.97
N ILE A 54 5.98 6.63 -8.30
CA ILE A 54 6.53 6.31 -6.98
C ILE A 54 5.43 6.31 -5.92
N GLY A 55 4.45 7.21 -5.99
CA GLY A 55 3.36 7.28 -5.02
C GLY A 55 2.64 5.94 -4.80
N PRO A 56 2.06 5.33 -5.84
CA PRO A 56 1.43 4.01 -5.78
C PRO A 56 2.40 2.88 -5.41
N LEU A 57 3.67 2.98 -5.82
CA LEU A 57 4.69 2.00 -5.46
C LEU A 57 4.94 1.99 -3.94
N LEU A 58 4.90 3.15 -3.29
CA LEU A 58 5.02 3.29 -1.83
C LEU A 58 3.78 2.79 -1.09
N MET A 59 2.59 2.84 -1.71
CA MET A 59 1.35 2.29 -1.14
C MET A 59 1.30 0.75 -1.21
N LEU A 60 2.02 0.14 -2.15
CA LEU A 60 1.97 -1.30 -2.44
C LEU A 60 2.19 -2.20 -1.20
N PRO A 61 3.15 -1.93 -0.30
CA PRO A 61 3.38 -2.77 0.89
C PRO A 61 2.16 -2.86 1.81
N LEU A 62 1.41 -1.77 1.98
CA LEU A 62 0.17 -1.77 2.78
C LEU A 62 -0.87 -2.69 2.14
N VAL A 63 -1.07 -2.56 0.83
CA VAL A 63 -2.03 -3.38 0.07
C VAL A 63 -1.66 -4.87 0.16
N LEU A 64 -0.38 -5.20 -0.04
CA LEU A 64 0.11 -6.58 0.09
C LEU A 64 -0.11 -7.14 1.50
N HIS A 65 0.12 -6.33 2.54
CA HIS A 65 -0.13 -6.72 3.92
C HIS A 65 -1.61 -7.02 4.18
N MET A 66 -2.51 -6.14 3.70
CA MET A 66 -3.95 -6.35 3.83
C MET A 66 -4.43 -7.59 3.07
N VAL A 67 -3.94 -7.81 1.84
CA VAL A 67 -4.26 -9.02 1.06
C VAL A 67 -3.75 -10.28 1.75
N GLY A 68 -2.56 -10.23 2.35
CA GLY A 68 -2.01 -11.34 3.14
C GLY A 68 -2.89 -11.69 4.34
N LEU A 69 -3.34 -10.69 5.10
CA LEU A 69 -4.27 -10.90 6.22
C LEU A 69 -5.63 -11.42 5.75
N ALA A 70 -6.18 -10.88 4.65
CA ALA A 70 -7.46 -11.32 4.11
C ALA A 70 -7.42 -12.79 3.65
N LYS A 71 -6.32 -13.23 3.05
CA LYS A 71 -6.10 -14.64 2.67
C LYS A 71 -6.07 -15.57 3.87
N GLN A 72 -5.46 -15.15 4.99
CA GLN A 72 -5.39 -15.96 6.21
C GLN A 72 -6.73 -16.09 6.94
N GLN A 73 -7.62 -15.11 6.79
CA GLN A 73 -8.95 -15.12 7.40
C GLN A 73 -9.97 -15.96 6.61
N ASN A 74 -9.60 -16.48 5.44
CA ASN A 74 -10.53 -17.21 4.59
C ASN A 74 -10.71 -18.66 5.11
N PRO A 75 -11.90 -19.06 5.59
CA PRO A 75 -12.13 -20.36 6.22
C PRO A 75 -11.92 -21.57 5.28
N ALA A 76 -11.88 -21.34 3.97
CA ALA A 76 -11.54 -22.36 2.97
C ALA A 76 -10.09 -22.89 3.15
N SER A 77 -9.14 -22.03 3.54
CA SER A 77 -7.75 -22.41 3.79
C SER A 77 -7.58 -23.24 5.07
N ALA A 78 -8.48 -23.07 6.06
CA ALA A 78 -8.47 -23.85 7.29
C ALA A 78 -8.96 -25.29 7.09
N ARG A 79 -9.96 -25.50 6.21
CA ARG A 79 -10.50 -26.85 5.92
C ARG A 79 -9.51 -27.74 5.18
N GLN A 80 -8.66 -27.17 4.32
CA GLN A 80 -7.75 -27.94 3.48
C GLN A 80 -6.63 -28.64 4.27
N ASN A 81 -6.17 -28.05 5.37
CA ASN A 81 -5.17 -28.68 6.26
C ASN A 81 -5.72 -29.81 7.14
N THR A 82 -7.03 -29.82 7.42
CA THR A 82 -7.66 -30.86 8.25
C THR A 82 -7.84 -32.15 7.47
N VAL A 83 -8.24 -32.07 6.19
CA VAL A 83 -8.46 -33.26 5.34
C VAL A 83 -7.16 -34.03 5.09
N ILE A 84 -6.02 -33.34 4.96
CA ILE A 84 -4.71 -33.97 4.71
C ILE A 84 -4.20 -34.74 5.96
N ARG A 85 -4.59 -34.31 7.17
CA ARG A 85 -4.17 -34.99 8.42
C ARG A 85 -5.01 -36.19 8.80
N THR A 86 -6.27 -36.26 8.38
CA THR A 86 -7.15 -37.40 8.71
C THR A 86 -6.90 -38.62 7.82
N ASN A 87 -6.18 -38.47 6.70
CA ASN A 87 -5.96 -39.52 5.71
C ASN A 87 -4.52 -40.10 5.71
N ARG A 88 -3.79 -39.90 6.81
CA ARG A 88 -2.49 -40.53 7.11
C ARG A 88 -2.60 -41.29 8.41
#